data_AF-A0A8H6PWT8-F1
#
_entry.id   AF-A0A8H6PWT8-F1
#
_cell.length_a   1.000
_cell.length_b   1.000
_cell.length_c   1.000
_cell.angle_alpha   90.00
_cell.angle_beta   90.00
_cell.angle_gamma   90.00
#
_symmetry.space_group_name_H-M   'P 1'
#
loop_
_entity.id
_entity.type
_entity.pdbx_description
1 polymer ?
#
loop_
_entity_poly.entity_id
_entity_poly.type
_entity_poly.pdbx_seq_one_letter_code
_entity_poly.pdbx_strand_id
1 'polypeptide(L)'
;MLDFDDDASRREKCFTTIAQLPAYVDPKQPPSKKSPFSAIVNHPFVHTVEVLLPEEVYSSIKDSLDPKVQKLRYARVFMSPSALLEGDFFNTYIKTGNILMISEGRSGSDNVYTLKDGILKLELGKEVYERTGLTGKPIRSGGRKHAKERYLVEINLRLPSMLHGKKGFDRIVWAFKNVLDHSVAWLFYDLAPGTNGISEGDPTLKGNHPQIIDCDVSRTHHHNIIAPSFSETTFTEASSENILKEDSENLSEWLAMVALGSPRVSKDDKIDPYLSGYSVSDDGPVRSTNIVSLKWHGFVPASWILDLFISVL
;
A
#
# COMPACT_ATOMS: atom_id res chain seq x y z
N MET A 1 -29.96 18.50 16.88
CA MET A 1 -29.55 18.31 15.48
C MET A 1 -28.54 17.19 15.53
N LEU A 2 -28.92 15.99 15.09
CA LEU A 2 -28.09 14.79 15.23
C LEU A 2 -27.09 14.79 14.07
N ASP A 3 -25.86 15.23 14.34
CA ASP A 3 -24.74 15.08 13.43
C ASP A 3 -24.38 13.59 13.36
N PHE A 4 -24.99 12.91 12.40
CA PHE A 4 -24.56 11.59 11.99
C PHE A 4 -23.36 11.76 11.07
N ASP A 5 -22.16 11.84 11.66
CA ASP A 5 -20.93 11.62 10.91
C ASP A 5 -20.91 10.18 10.41
N ASP A 6 -21.38 9.99 9.17
CA ASP A 6 -21.37 8.71 8.46
C ASP A 6 -19.96 8.40 7.96
N ASP A 7 -19.11 7.95 8.89
CA ASP A 7 -17.77 7.45 8.63
C ASP A 7 -17.77 6.19 7.72
N ALA A 8 -18.95 5.61 7.44
CA ALA A 8 -19.14 4.47 6.55
C ALA A 8 -19.43 4.87 5.09
N SER A 9 -19.70 6.15 4.81
CA SER A 9 -19.57 6.67 3.44
C SER A 9 -18.07 6.85 3.18
N ARG A 10 -17.42 5.83 2.60
CA ARG A 10 -16.07 5.96 2.05
C ARG A 10 -16.10 6.98 0.90
N ARG A 11 -16.19 8.27 1.20
CA ARG A 11 -15.61 9.30 0.35
C ARG A 11 -14.12 9.05 0.37
N GLU A 12 -13.46 9.20 -0.77
CA GLU A 12 -12.01 9.20 -0.82
C GLU A 12 -11.54 10.38 0.04
N LYS A 13 -11.03 10.08 1.23
CA LYS A 13 -10.51 11.07 2.18
C LYS A 13 -9.02 11.20 1.90
N CYS A 14 -8.57 12.40 1.55
CA CYS A 14 -7.14 12.74 1.55
C CYS A 14 -6.77 13.17 2.97
N PHE A 15 -5.80 12.49 3.59
CA PHE A 15 -5.28 12.86 4.90
C PHE A 15 -3.92 13.52 4.73
N THR A 16 -3.84 14.82 5.01
CA THR A 16 -2.57 15.54 5.07
C THR A 16 -2.03 15.51 6.48
N THR A 17 -0.72 15.26 6.64
CA THR A 17 -0.04 15.49 7.91
C THR A 17 1.14 16.43 7.69
N ILE A 18 1.19 17.50 8.47
CA ILE A 18 2.32 18.41 8.54
C ILE A 18 3.06 18.11 9.83
N ALA A 19 4.34 17.78 9.72
CA ALA A 19 5.18 17.47 10.86
C ALA A 19 6.62 17.90 10.57
N GLN A 20 7.28 18.45 11.59
CA GLN A 20 8.72 18.62 11.54
C GLN A 20 9.39 17.26 11.71
N LEU A 21 10.21 16.87 10.73
CA LEU A 21 10.96 15.63 10.82
C LEU A 21 12.05 15.75 11.90
N PRO A 22 12.36 14.65 12.62
CA PRO A 22 13.48 14.62 13.54
C PRO A 22 14.79 14.98 12.82
N ALA A 23 15.68 15.70 13.50
CA ALA A 23 17.00 16.06 12.94
C ALA A 23 17.87 14.83 12.60
N TYR A 24 17.56 13.68 13.21
CA TYR A 24 18.19 12.40 12.92
C TYR A 24 17.17 11.28 13.10
N VAL A 25 17.13 10.37 12.14
CA VAL A 25 16.32 9.14 12.19
C VAL A 25 17.28 7.96 12.14
N ASP A 26 17.30 7.14 13.19
CA ASP A 26 18.08 5.90 13.18
C ASP A 26 17.42 4.91 12.19
N PRO A 27 18.10 4.51 11.11
CA PRO A 27 17.54 3.57 10.14
C PRO A 27 17.21 2.20 10.76
N LYS A 28 17.83 1.82 11.88
CA LYS A 28 17.56 0.56 12.56
C LYS A 28 16.34 0.62 13.48
N GLN A 29 15.94 1.81 13.90
CA GLN A 29 14.83 2.03 14.84
C GLN A 29 14.01 3.27 14.44
N PRO A 30 13.36 3.26 13.28
CA PRO A 30 12.57 4.40 12.84
C PRO A 30 11.36 4.62 13.77
N PRO A 31 10.93 5.88 13.97
CA PRO A 31 9.68 6.17 14.68
C PRO A 31 8.53 5.43 14.00
N SER A 32 7.69 4.71 14.75
CA SER A 32 6.56 3.96 14.16
C SER A 32 5.18 4.51 14.57
N LYS A 33 5.14 5.34 15.62
CA LYS A 33 3.89 5.81 16.23
C LYS A 33 3.48 7.22 15.81
N LYS A 34 4.39 8.00 15.22
CA LYS A 34 4.14 9.38 14.81
C LYS A 34 4.12 9.48 13.29
N SER A 35 3.27 10.36 12.76
CA SER A 35 3.29 10.71 11.35
C SER A 35 4.61 11.41 10.98
N PRO A 36 5.10 11.26 9.73
CA PRO A 36 4.49 10.49 8.64
C PRO A 36 4.72 8.97 8.73
N PHE A 37 5.62 8.50 9.59
CA PHE A 37 6.00 7.09 9.66
C PHE A 37 4.84 6.14 9.98
N SER A 38 3.96 6.51 10.92
CA SER A 38 2.77 5.72 11.23
C SER A 38 1.81 5.61 10.05
N ALA A 39 1.71 6.62 9.18
CA ALA A 39 0.88 6.57 7.99
C ALA A 39 1.41 5.53 6.98
N ILE A 40 2.74 5.45 6.81
CA ILE A 40 3.40 4.45 5.98
C ILE A 40 3.15 3.04 6.55
N VAL A 41 3.46 2.82 7.82
CA VAL A 41 3.36 1.50 8.48
C VAL A 41 1.91 0.96 8.51
N ASN A 42 0.93 1.85 8.63
CA ASN A 42 -0.49 1.49 8.67
C ASN A 42 -1.08 1.18 7.29
N HIS A 43 -0.34 1.35 6.20
CA HIS A 43 -0.77 1.02 4.84
C HIS A 43 -0.01 -0.21 4.31
N PRO A 44 -0.38 -1.45 4.70
CA PRO A 44 0.45 -2.62 4.49
C PRO A 44 0.50 -3.14 3.04
N PHE A 45 -0.59 -2.98 2.28
CA PHE A 45 -0.69 -3.49 0.92
C PHE A 45 -0.55 -2.33 -0.06
N VAL A 46 0.66 -2.12 -0.60
CA VAL A 46 0.94 -1.04 -1.55
C VAL A 46 1.28 -1.62 -2.91
N HIS A 47 0.61 -1.09 -3.94
CA HIS A 47 0.79 -1.54 -5.31
C HIS A 47 1.86 -0.73 -6.07
N THR A 48 1.95 0.56 -5.80
CA THR A 48 2.83 1.46 -6.53
C THR A 48 3.44 2.46 -5.57
N VAL A 49 4.74 2.67 -5.71
CA VAL A 49 5.51 3.67 -4.98
C VAL A 49 6.26 4.48 -6.02
N GLU A 50 6.17 5.80 -5.91
CA GLU A 50 6.86 6.71 -6.81
C GLU A 50 7.52 7.81 -6.00
N VAL A 51 8.80 8.05 -6.28
CA VAL A 51 9.60 9.10 -5.65
C VAL A 51 10.02 10.07 -6.75
N LEU A 52 9.70 11.35 -6.57
CA LEU A 52 10.10 12.43 -7.46
C LEU A 52 11.19 13.25 -6.78
N LEU A 53 12.33 13.41 -7.46
CA LEU A 53 13.49 14.14 -6.95
C LEU A 53 14.00 15.13 -7.99
N PRO A 54 14.48 16.32 -7.59
CA PRO A 54 15.31 17.12 -8.47
C PRO A 54 16.51 16.31 -8.96
N GLU A 55 16.84 16.43 -10.24
CA GLU A 55 17.90 15.63 -10.88
C GLU A 55 19.27 15.84 -10.21
N GLU A 56 19.53 17.03 -9.68
CA GLU A 56 20.73 17.36 -8.94
C GLU A 56 20.82 16.58 -7.61
N VAL A 57 19.70 16.49 -6.88
CA VAL A 57 19.61 15.74 -5.61
C VAL A 57 19.77 14.26 -5.88
N TYR A 58 19.03 13.70 -6.85
CA TYR A 58 19.17 12.30 -7.22
C TYR A 58 20.60 11.94 -7.60
N SER A 59 21.27 12.78 -8.39
CA SER A 59 22.66 12.58 -8.81
C SER A 59 23.63 12.45 -7.63
N SER A 60 23.35 13.13 -6.52
CA SER A 60 24.16 13.07 -5.29
C SER A 60 23.93 11.83 -4.43
N ILE A 61 22.73 11.23 -4.46
CA ILE A 61 22.36 10.10 -3.59
C ILE A 61 22.31 8.75 -4.31
N LYS A 62 22.29 8.74 -5.66
CA LYS A 62 22.05 7.54 -6.49
C LYS A 62 22.91 6.33 -6.10
N ASP A 63 24.20 6.53 -5.85
CA ASP A 63 25.15 5.44 -5.59
C ASP A 63 24.88 4.77 -4.24
N SER A 64 24.27 5.51 -3.32
CA SER A 64 23.84 4.99 -2.00
C SER A 64 22.42 4.40 -2.02
N LEU A 65 21.57 4.87 -2.93
CA LEU A 65 20.16 4.52 -3.02
C LEU A 65 19.95 3.24 -3.83
N ASP A 66 20.52 3.17 -5.04
CA ASP A 66 20.30 2.07 -5.98
C ASP A 66 20.55 0.67 -5.38
N PRO A 67 21.63 0.42 -4.62
CA PRO A 67 21.88 -0.90 -4.04
C PRO A 67 20.86 -1.33 -2.97
N LYS A 68 20.28 -0.37 -2.24
CA LYS A 68 19.31 -0.63 -1.17
C LYS A 68 17.92 -0.92 -1.73
N VAL A 69 17.59 -0.32 -2.87
CA VAL A 69 16.22 -0.22 -3.36
C VAL A 69 15.94 -1.22 -4.50
N GLN A 70 16.95 -1.81 -5.14
CA GLN A 70 16.77 -2.74 -6.29
C GLN A 70 16.30 -4.17 -5.94
N LYS A 71 16.20 -4.58 -4.67
CA LYS A 71 16.04 -6.00 -4.32
C LYS A 71 14.62 -6.47 -4.04
N LEU A 72 13.59 -5.71 -4.39
CA LEU A 72 12.23 -6.06 -4.02
C LEU A 72 11.70 -7.21 -4.89
N ARG A 73 11.38 -8.36 -4.27
CA ARG A 73 10.82 -9.53 -4.95
C ARG A 73 9.58 -10.03 -4.24
N TYR A 74 8.59 -10.47 -5.00
CA TYR A 74 7.39 -11.09 -4.44
C TYR A 74 7.03 -12.31 -5.28
N ALA A 75 6.13 -13.14 -4.78
CA ALA A 75 5.64 -14.30 -5.52
C ALA A 75 4.16 -14.17 -5.81
N ARG A 76 3.76 -14.62 -7.00
CA ARG A 76 2.39 -15.01 -7.28
C ARG A 76 2.26 -16.52 -7.09
N VAL A 77 1.39 -16.94 -6.17
CA VAL A 77 1.13 -18.36 -5.88
C VAL A 77 -0.35 -18.68 -6.10
N PHE A 78 -0.63 -19.91 -6.53
CA PHE A 78 -2.00 -20.38 -6.74
C PHE A 78 -2.30 -21.45 -5.72
N MET A 79 -3.16 -21.11 -4.75
CA MET A 79 -3.51 -22.04 -3.68
C MET A 79 -4.88 -21.74 -3.10
N SER A 80 -5.53 -22.77 -2.57
CA SER A 80 -6.78 -22.62 -1.83
C SER A 80 -6.50 -22.06 -0.42
N PRO A 81 -7.49 -21.41 0.22
CA PRO A 81 -7.42 -21.04 1.63
C PRO A 81 -7.08 -22.20 2.57
N SER A 82 -7.46 -23.45 2.24
CA SER A 82 -7.13 -24.61 3.08
C SER A 82 -5.63 -24.86 3.18
N ALA A 83 -4.89 -24.64 2.08
CA ALA A 83 -3.44 -24.84 2.05
C ALA A 83 -2.68 -23.85 2.95
N LEU A 84 -3.29 -22.70 3.33
CA LEU A 84 -2.73 -21.81 4.36
C LEU A 84 -2.67 -22.48 5.75
N LEU A 85 -3.54 -23.47 6.00
CA LEU A 85 -3.68 -24.16 7.29
C LEU A 85 -2.92 -25.48 7.34
N GLU A 86 -2.19 -25.84 6.27
CA GLU A 86 -1.55 -27.14 6.11
C GLU A 86 -0.06 -27.10 6.46
N GLY A 87 0.38 -28.15 7.15
CA GLY A 87 1.78 -28.57 7.31
C GLY A 87 2.79 -27.45 7.56
N ASP A 88 3.80 -27.41 6.70
CA ASP A 88 4.97 -26.55 6.84
C ASP A 88 4.66 -25.08 6.57
N PHE A 89 3.68 -24.77 5.71
CA PHE A 89 3.31 -23.38 5.42
C PHE A 89 2.75 -22.71 6.68
N PHE A 90 1.80 -23.37 7.34
CA PHE A 90 1.16 -22.85 8.55
C PHE A 90 2.18 -22.61 9.68
N ASN A 91 3.08 -23.56 9.90
CA ASN A 91 4.08 -23.44 10.95
C ASN A 91 5.14 -22.40 10.60
N THR A 92 5.74 -22.49 9.41
CA THR A 92 6.86 -21.64 8.98
C THR A 92 6.46 -20.18 8.88
N TYR A 93 5.37 -19.87 8.17
CA TYR A 93 5.04 -18.48 7.85
C TYR A 93 3.98 -17.86 8.74
N ILE A 94 3.05 -18.66 9.27
CA ILE A 94 1.93 -18.12 10.06
C ILE A 94 2.27 -18.13 11.55
N LYS A 95 2.77 -19.25 12.10
CA LYS A 95 3.09 -19.36 13.53
C LYS A 95 4.41 -18.68 13.88
N THR A 96 5.48 -18.96 13.16
CA THR A 96 6.83 -18.45 13.49
C THR A 96 7.25 -17.26 12.64
N GLY A 97 6.92 -17.26 11.35
CA GLY A 97 7.30 -16.23 10.39
C GLY A 97 6.37 -15.03 10.39
N ASN A 98 6.66 -14.08 9.50
CA ASN A 98 5.77 -12.97 9.20
C ASN A 98 5.68 -12.76 7.70
N ILE A 99 4.47 -12.85 7.17
CA ILE A 99 4.21 -12.74 5.74
C ILE A 99 3.09 -11.75 5.48
N LEU A 100 3.11 -11.21 4.28
CA LEU A 100 2.04 -10.41 3.71
C LEU A 100 1.45 -11.17 2.53
N MET A 101 0.14 -11.38 2.52
CA MET A 101 -0.56 -11.94 1.37
C MET A 101 -1.87 -11.23 1.07
N ILE A 102 -2.18 -11.11 -0.22
CA ILE A 102 -3.47 -10.62 -0.71
C ILE A 102 -3.91 -11.48 -1.90
N SER A 103 -5.18 -11.90 -1.91
CA SER A 103 -5.74 -12.63 -3.03
C SER A 103 -6.13 -11.69 -4.17
N GLU A 104 -6.37 -12.26 -5.34
CA GLU A 104 -7.09 -11.58 -6.41
C GLU A 104 -8.52 -11.17 -6.00
N GLY A 105 -9.09 -10.24 -6.78
CA GLY A 105 -10.46 -9.75 -6.61
C GLY A 105 -10.52 -8.26 -6.26
N ARG A 106 -11.70 -7.68 -6.46
CA ARG A 106 -11.99 -6.27 -6.13
C ARG A 106 -12.76 -6.18 -4.82
N SER A 107 -12.19 -5.49 -3.83
CA SER A 107 -12.88 -5.19 -2.57
C SER A 107 -14.23 -4.51 -2.85
N GLY A 108 -15.26 -4.91 -2.10
CA GLY A 108 -16.63 -4.48 -2.30
C GLY A 108 -17.40 -5.25 -3.38
N SER A 109 -16.74 -6.04 -4.23
CA SER A 109 -17.38 -6.78 -5.32
C SER A 109 -17.13 -8.29 -5.26
N ASP A 110 -15.87 -8.70 -5.22
CA ASP A 110 -15.43 -10.10 -5.24
C ASP A 110 -15.04 -10.57 -3.85
N ASN A 111 -14.89 -11.88 -3.62
CA ASN A 111 -14.32 -12.36 -2.36
C ASN A 111 -12.82 -12.04 -2.34
N VAL A 112 -12.36 -11.33 -1.30
CA VAL A 112 -10.96 -10.91 -1.19
C VAL A 112 -10.43 -11.36 0.16
N TYR A 113 -9.23 -11.94 0.15
CA TYR A 113 -8.57 -12.46 1.32
C TYR A 113 -7.26 -11.74 1.54
N THR A 114 -6.97 -11.41 2.80
CA THR A 114 -5.70 -10.78 3.17
C THR A 114 -5.12 -11.45 4.40
N LEU A 115 -3.81 -11.65 4.43
CA LEU A 115 -3.09 -12.19 5.57
C LEU A 115 -1.98 -11.21 5.94
N LYS A 116 -2.00 -10.74 7.18
CA LYS A 116 -0.99 -9.87 7.77
C LYS A 116 -0.88 -10.18 9.26
N ASP A 117 0.34 -10.27 9.79
CA ASP A 117 0.60 -10.50 11.22
C ASP A 117 -0.13 -11.72 11.79
N GLY A 118 -0.32 -12.76 10.96
CA GLY A 118 -1.06 -13.97 11.31
C GLY A 118 -2.58 -13.80 11.42
N ILE A 119 -3.13 -12.64 11.03
CA ILE A 119 -4.55 -12.37 10.96
C ILE A 119 -5.01 -12.54 9.50
N LEU A 120 -5.82 -13.56 9.26
CA LEU A 120 -6.48 -13.81 7.99
C LEU A 120 -7.83 -13.08 7.99
N LYS A 121 -7.97 -12.09 7.11
CA LYS A 121 -9.25 -11.41 6.86
C LYS A 121 -9.87 -11.94 5.58
N LEU A 122 -11.15 -12.29 5.66
CA LEU A 122 -11.95 -12.74 4.53
C LEU A 122 -13.08 -11.75 4.31
N GLU A 123 -13.04 -11.06 3.18
CA GLU A 123 -14.14 -10.25 2.69
C GLU A 123 -15.03 -11.13 1.81
N LEU A 124 -16.23 -11.45 2.28
CA LEU A 124 -17.11 -12.42 1.67
C LEU A 124 -18.44 -11.78 1.24
N GLY A 125 -18.95 -12.19 0.08
CA GLY A 125 -20.34 -11.96 -0.28
C GLY A 125 -21.29 -12.72 0.66
N LYS A 126 -22.51 -12.20 0.85
CA LYS A 126 -23.53 -12.78 1.73
C LYS A 126 -23.71 -14.30 1.60
N GLU A 127 -23.94 -14.80 0.39
CA GLU A 127 -24.19 -16.23 0.15
C GLU A 127 -23.02 -17.10 0.60
N VAL A 128 -21.80 -16.71 0.24
CA VAL A 128 -20.59 -17.46 0.61
C VAL A 128 -20.38 -17.38 2.13
N TYR A 129 -20.55 -16.21 2.73
CA TYR A 129 -20.46 -16.02 4.18
C TYR A 129 -21.41 -16.95 4.95
N GLU A 130 -22.70 -16.95 4.60
CA GLU A 130 -23.71 -17.79 5.23
C GLU A 130 -23.37 -19.28 5.13
N ARG A 131 -22.86 -19.72 3.96
CA ARG A 131 -22.41 -21.10 3.74
C ARG A 131 -21.17 -21.47 4.55
N THR A 132 -20.20 -20.56 4.70
CA THR A 132 -19.01 -20.83 5.53
C THR A 132 -19.38 -21.07 6.99
N GLY A 133 -20.48 -20.45 7.44
CA GLY A 133 -20.88 -20.42 8.84
C GLY A 133 -19.81 -19.82 9.74
N LEU A 134 -18.89 -18.98 9.25
CA LEU A 134 -17.88 -18.35 10.10
C LEU A 134 -18.47 -17.11 10.80
N THR A 135 -17.91 -16.73 11.94
CA THR A 135 -18.34 -15.52 12.65
C THR A 135 -17.70 -14.29 12.01
N GLY A 136 -18.51 -13.44 11.39
CA GLY A 136 -18.07 -12.19 10.78
C GLY A 136 -18.95 -11.00 11.17
N LYS A 137 -18.55 -9.81 10.71
CA LYS A 137 -19.29 -8.56 10.88
C LYS A 137 -19.76 -8.06 9.50
N PRO A 138 -20.98 -7.52 9.37
CA PRO A 138 -21.42 -6.95 8.10
C PRO A 138 -20.60 -5.69 7.76
N ILE A 139 -20.25 -5.53 6.49
CA ILE A 139 -19.61 -4.34 5.94
C ILE A 139 -20.73 -3.40 5.50
N ARG A 140 -20.85 -2.25 6.17
CA ARG A 140 -21.86 -1.25 5.84
C ARG A 140 -21.54 -0.61 4.50
N SER A 141 -22.49 -0.61 3.57
CA SER A 141 -22.33 -0.06 2.23
C SER A 141 -22.78 1.40 2.09
N GLY A 142 -22.73 2.19 3.17
CA GLY A 142 -22.99 3.65 3.13
C GLY A 142 -24.29 4.04 2.40
N GLY A 143 -25.41 3.38 2.70
CA GLY A 143 -26.73 3.72 2.15
C GLY A 143 -26.94 3.44 0.65
N ARG A 144 -26.00 2.81 -0.05
CA ARG A 144 -26.14 2.49 -1.48
C ARG A 144 -27.22 1.43 -1.69
N LYS A 145 -28.38 1.84 -2.24
CA LYS A 145 -29.57 1.01 -2.51
C LYS A 145 -29.32 -0.29 -3.30
N HIS A 146 -28.20 -0.40 -4.01
CA HIS A 146 -27.83 -1.55 -4.83
C HIS A 146 -26.50 -2.22 -4.44
N ALA A 147 -25.90 -1.85 -3.31
CA ALA A 147 -24.67 -2.51 -2.88
C ALA A 147 -24.99 -3.91 -2.34
N LYS A 148 -24.28 -4.92 -2.84
CA LYS A 148 -24.38 -6.29 -2.33
C LYS A 148 -23.99 -6.29 -0.85
N GLU A 149 -24.76 -6.97 -0.01
CA GLU A 149 -24.40 -7.19 1.39
C GLU A 149 -23.13 -8.04 1.47
N ARG A 150 -22.16 -7.59 2.26
CA ARG A 150 -20.84 -8.22 2.40
C ARG A 150 -20.47 -8.33 3.87
N TYR A 151 -19.62 -9.29 4.18
CA TYR A 151 -19.22 -9.63 5.54
C TYR A 151 -17.71 -9.73 5.63
N LEU A 152 -17.16 -9.21 6.72
CA LEU A 152 -15.76 -9.32 7.08
C LEU A 152 -15.61 -10.37 8.19
N VAL A 153 -14.88 -11.45 7.89
CA VAL A 153 -14.47 -12.45 8.87
C VAL A 153 -12.99 -12.22 9.18
N GLU A 154 -12.64 -12.07 10.45
CA GLU A 154 -11.25 -11.91 10.90
C GLU A 154 -10.85 -13.10 11.77
N ILE A 155 -9.80 -13.81 11.35
CA ILE A 155 -9.32 -15.02 12.02
C ILE A 155 -7.86 -14.80 12.42
N ASN A 156 -7.60 -14.74 13.72
CA ASN A 156 -6.23 -14.74 14.21
C ASN A 156 -5.71 -16.19 14.28
N LEU A 157 -4.90 -16.57 13.29
CA LEU A 157 -4.34 -17.90 13.12
C LEU A 157 -3.22 -18.22 14.12
N ARG A 158 -2.72 -17.22 14.86
CA ARG A 158 -1.67 -17.40 15.88
C ARG A 158 -2.23 -17.74 17.26
N LEU A 159 -3.55 -17.73 17.46
CA LEU A 159 -4.13 -18.10 18.75
C LEU A 159 -3.79 -19.56 19.13
N PRO A 160 -3.61 -19.87 20.43
CA PRO A 160 -3.39 -21.24 20.90
C PRO A 160 -4.53 -22.22 20.55
N SER A 161 -5.73 -21.70 20.26
CA SER A 161 -6.89 -22.48 19.81
C SER A 161 -6.83 -22.88 18.33
N MET A 162 -5.89 -22.35 17.56
CA MET A 162 -5.70 -22.63 16.13
C MET A 162 -4.78 -23.83 15.95
N LEU A 163 -5.30 -24.99 16.37
CA LEU A 163 -4.68 -26.30 16.34
C LEU A 163 -5.74 -27.35 16.02
N HIS A 164 -5.36 -28.41 15.30
CA HIS A 164 -6.25 -29.52 14.97
C HIS A 164 -6.86 -30.17 16.23
N GLY A 165 -8.15 -30.53 16.15
CA GLY A 165 -8.91 -31.13 17.24
C GLY A 165 -9.59 -30.11 18.17
N LYS A 166 -9.38 -28.80 17.95
CA LYS A 166 -10.19 -27.75 18.58
C LYS A 166 -11.36 -27.41 17.66
N LYS A 167 -12.59 -27.50 18.18
CA LYS A 167 -13.84 -27.23 17.44
C LYS A 167 -13.82 -25.92 16.63
N GLY A 168 -13.20 -24.87 17.17
CA GLY A 168 -13.08 -23.59 16.46
C GLY A 168 -12.20 -23.67 15.22
N PHE A 169 -11.04 -24.32 15.33
CA PHE A 169 -10.14 -24.52 14.20
C PHE A 169 -10.70 -25.53 13.20
N ASP A 170 -11.31 -26.62 13.67
CA ASP A 170 -11.93 -27.63 12.79
C ASP A 170 -13.08 -27.03 11.96
N ARG A 171 -13.83 -26.05 12.50
CA ARG A 171 -14.84 -25.29 11.74
C ARG A 171 -14.21 -24.45 10.63
N ILE A 172 -13.06 -23.83 10.88
CA ILE A 172 -12.33 -23.05 9.86
C ILE A 172 -11.82 -23.99 8.76
N VAL A 173 -11.19 -25.11 9.15
CA VAL A 173 -10.72 -26.14 8.22
C VAL A 173 -11.88 -26.66 7.37
N TRP A 174 -13.04 -26.93 7.97
CA TRP A 174 -14.23 -27.35 7.24
C TRP A 174 -14.68 -26.30 6.23
N ALA A 175 -14.78 -25.03 6.63
CA ALA A 175 -15.19 -23.96 5.73
C ALA A 175 -14.23 -23.81 4.54
N PHE A 176 -12.93 -23.95 4.77
CA PHE A 176 -11.91 -23.84 3.71
C PHE A 176 -11.86 -25.07 2.79
N LYS A 177 -12.27 -26.25 3.26
CA LYS A 177 -12.31 -27.46 2.45
C LYS A 177 -13.61 -27.67 1.68
N ASN A 178 -14.72 -27.10 2.14
CA ASN A 178 -16.06 -27.39 1.60
C ASN A 178 -16.77 -26.18 0.98
N VAL A 179 -16.32 -24.96 1.30
CA VAL A 179 -16.98 -23.73 0.83
C VAL A 179 -15.99 -22.81 0.11
N LEU A 180 -14.82 -22.57 0.70
CA LEU A 180 -13.73 -21.81 0.09
C LEU A 180 -12.64 -22.76 -0.45
N ASP A 181 -13.09 -23.78 -1.18
CA ASP A 181 -12.28 -24.91 -1.67
C ASP A 181 -11.52 -24.62 -2.97
N HIS A 182 -11.88 -23.54 -3.66
CA HIS A 182 -11.26 -23.15 -4.91
C HIS A 182 -9.87 -22.54 -4.67
N SER A 183 -8.94 -22.87 -5.57
CA SER A 183 -7.64 -22.19 -5.65
C SER A 183 -7.84 -20.76 -6.16
N VAL A 184 -7.16 -19.80 -5.54
CA VAL A 184 -7.13 -18.40 -5.99
C VAL A 184 -5.68 -17.96 -6.18
N ALA A 185 -5.48 -16.93 -6.99
CA ALA A 185 -4.19 -16.28 -7.10
C ALA A 185 -3.92 -15.42 -5.85
N TRP A 186 -2.74 -15.57 -5.28
CA TRP A 186 -2.24 -14.77 -4.16
C TRP A 186 -0.96 -14.07 -4.56
N LEU A 187 -0.82 -12.82 -4.12
CA LEU A 187 0.48 -12.19 -3.98
C LEU A 187 1.04 -12.53 -2.59
N PHE A 188 2.29 -12.91 -2.53
CA PHE A 188 3.00 -13.35 -1.34
C PHE A 188 4.31 -12.56 -1.19
N TYR A 189 4.56 -12.09 0.04
CA TYR A 189 5.81 -11.46 0.43
C TYR A 189 6.21 -11.90 1.84
N ASP A 190 7.43 -12.40 1.99
CA ASP A 190 8.06 -12.74 3.26
C ASP A 190 8.74 -11.52 3.88
N LEU A 191 8.28 -11.13 5.08
CA LEU A 191 8.81 -10.00 5.84
C LEU A 191 10.00 -10.39 6.70
N ALA A 192 10.45 -11.65 6.66
CA ALA A 192 11.66 -12.07 7.34
C ALA A 192 12.89 -11.26 6.86
N PRO A 193 13.79 -10.87 7.77
CA PRO A 193 14.97 -10.10 7.41
C PRO A 193 15.89 -10.90 6.47
N GLY A 194 16.38 -10.25 5.41
CA GLY A 194 17.35 -10.82 4.47
C GLY A 194 16.76 -11.60 3.29
N THR A 195 15.45 -11.84 3.24
CA THR A 195 14.79 -12.53 2.11
C THR A 195 14.46 -11.59 0.95
N ASN A 196 14.36 -10.29 1.22
CA ASN A 196 13.83 -9.27 0.32
C ASN A 196 12.49 -9.70 -0.34
N GLY A 197 11.65 -10.39 0.44
CA GLY A 197 10.31 -10.84 0.06
C GLY A 197 10.21 -12.29 -0.37
N ILE A 198 11.23 -12.88 -1.00
CA ILE A 198 11.27 -14.33 -1.21
C ILE A 198 12.69 -14.86 -1.37
N SER A 199 12.97 -15.97 -0.67
CA SER A 199 14.25 -16.68 -0.81
C SER A 199 14.27 -17.51 -2.11
N GLU A 200 15.42 -17.55 -2.78
CA GLU A 200 15.59 -18.40 -3.96
C GLU A 200 15.49 -19.88 -3.55
N GLY A 201 14.47 -20.56 -4.06
CA GLY A 201 14.28 -21.99 -3.86
C GLY A 201 13.55 -22.40 -2.57
N ASP A 202 12.73 -21.51 -2.01
CA ASP A 202 11.94 -21.79 -0.81
C ASP A 202 11.16 -23.12 -0.92
N PRO A 203 11.52 -24.16 -0.14
CA PRO A 203 10.91 -25.47 -0.28
C PRO A 203 9.43 -25.49 0.11
N THR A 204 9.00 -24.58 0.98
CA THR A 204 7.62 -24.54 1.48
C THR A 204 6.62 -24.04 0.44
N LEU A 205 7.12 -23.33 -0.59
CA LEU A 205 6.31 -22.85 -1.71
C LEU A 205 6.39 -23.76 -2.94
N LYS A 206 7.33 -24.72 -3.01
CA LYS A 206 7.57 -25.56 -4.22
C LYS A 206 6.33 -26.29 -4.73
N GLY A 207 5.41 -26.68 -3.85
CA GLY A 207 4.16 -27.37 -4.22
C GLY A 207 3.13 -26.47 -4.92
N ASN A 208 3.25 -25.15 -4.81
CA ASN A 208 2.26 -24.18 -5.27
C ASN A 208 2.70 -23.41 -6.54
N HIS A 209 3.74 -23.90 -7.23
CA HIS A 209 4.32 -23.32 -8.46
C HIS A 209 4.48 -21.78 -8.38
N PRO A 210 5.28 -21.27 -7.43
CA PRO A 210 5.42 -19.84 -7.19
C PRO A 210 6.06 -19.18 -8.41
N GLN A 211 5.41 -18.15 -8.91
CA GLN A 211 5.96 -17.26 -9.94
C GLN A 211 6.62 -16.10 -9.22
N ILE A 212 7.95 -16.14 -9.15
CA ILE A 212 8.76 -15.06 -8.58
C ILE A 212 8.73 -13.88 -9.56
N ILE A 213 8.44 -12.70 -9.04
CA ILE A 213 8.36 -11.46 -9.80
C ILE A 213 9.32 -10.46 -9.14
N ASP A 214 10.28 -9.99 -9.93
CA ASP A 214 11.19 -8.91 -9.56
C ASP A 214 10.48 -7.56 -9.76
N CYS A 215 10.56 -6.69 -8.76
CA CYS A 215 10.01 -5.34 -8.82
C CYS A 215 11.15 -4.36 -9.11
N ASP A 216 11.48 -4.25 -10.39
CA ASP A 216 12.50 -3.33 -10.87
C ASP A 216 12.04 -1.87 -10.80
N VAL A 217 13.00 -0.97 -10.57
CA VAL A 217 12.74 0.47 -10.60
C VAL A 217 12.64 0.96 -12.06
N SER A 218 11.50 1.54 -12.40
CA SER A 218 11.32 2.33 -13.62
C SER A 218 11.81 3.75 -13.36
N ARG A 219 12.77 4.22 -14.17
CA ARG A 219 13.32 5.58 -14.06
C ARG A 219 12.87 6.44 -15.23
N THR A 220 12.32 7.60 -14.93
CA THR A 220 11.86 8.56 -15.94
C THR A 220 12.49 9.92 -15.66
N HIS A 221 13.12 10.53 -16.67
CA HIS A 221 13.65 11.88 -16.59
C HIS A 221 12.64 12.86 -17.19
N HIS A 222 12.27 13.87 -16.43
CA HIS A 222 11.39 14.95 -16.82
C HIS A 222 12.20 16.23 -16.91
N HIS A 223 12.24 16.86 -18.08
CA HIS A 223 13.04 18.05 -18.32
C HIS A 223 12.19 19.32 -18.31
N ASN A 224 12.78 20.43 -17.88
CA ASN A 224 12.15 21.75 -17.88
C ASN A 224 10.77 21.78 -17.19
N ILE A 225 10.63 21.08 -16.06
CA ILE A 225 9.36 21.02 -15.32
C ILE A 225 9.23 22.25 -14.44
N ILE A 226 8.11 22.96 -14.58
CA ILE A 226 7.70 24.01 -13.65
C ILE A 226 7.34 23.33 -12.33
N ALA A 227 8.06 23.67 -11.26
CA ALA A 227 7.78 23.18 -9.92
C ALA A 227 7.14 24.28 -9.07
N PRO A 228 6.18 23.94 -8.19
CA PRO A 228 5.64 24.90 -7.23
C PRO A 228 6.76 25.38 -6.31
N SER A 229 6.66 26.61 -5.83
CA SER A 229 7.60 27.15 -4.86
C SER A 229 7.47 26.41 -3.51
N PHE A 230 8.40 25.50 -3.24
CA PHE A 230 8.56 24.85 -1.93
C PHE A 230 9.19 25.78 -0.86
N SER A 231 9.34 27.08 -1.17
CA SER A 231 10.01 28.06 -0.30
C SER A 231 9.39 28.02 1.09
N GLU A 232 10.18 27.60 2.08
CA GLU A 232 9.88 27.48 3.52
C GLU A 232 8.44 27.86 3.86
N THR A 233 7.49 27.00 3.47
CA THR A 233 6.11 27.16 3.91
C THR A 233 6.20 26.94 5.40
N THR A 234 6.34 28.04 6.13
CA THR A 234 6.44 28.01 7.58
C THR A 234 5.01 27.71 7.97
N PHE A 235 4.69 26.41 8.02
CA PHE A 235 3.44 25.91 8.52
C PHE A 235 3.42 26.22 10.01
N THR A 236 3.21 27.49 10.33
CA THR A 236 2.97 27.93 11.69
C THR A 236 1.62 27.35 12.08
N GLU A 237 1.45 27.00 13.36
CA GLU A 237 0.16 26.55 13.90
C GLU A 237 -0.97 27.57 13.66
N ALA A 238 -0.63 28.81 13.28
CA ALA A 238 -1.54 29.88 12.91
C ALA A 238 -2.00 29.87 11.44
N SER A 239 -1.49 28.97 10.60
CA SER A 239 -1.94 28.84 9.20
C SER A 239 -3.39 28.38 9.18
N SER A 240 -4.26 29.11 8.48
CA SER A 240 -5.68 28.71 8.41
C SER A 240 -5.83 27.37 7.71
N GLU A 241 -6.71 26.50 8.22
CA GLU A 241 -6.97 25.16 7.66
C GLU A 241 -7.25 25.19 6.15
N ASN A 242 -7.91 26.24 5.66
CA ASN A 242 -8.22 26.42 4.24
C ASN A 242 -6.97 26.60 3.37
N ILE A 243 -5.97 27.36 3.85
CA ILE A 243 -4.72 27.58 3.10
C ILE A 243 -3.95 26.25 3.00
N LEU A 244 -3.83 25.53 4.12
CA LEU A 244 -3.16 24.22 4.15
C LEU A 244 -3.81 23.22 3.20
N LYS A 245 -5.15 23.25 3.12
CA LYS A 245 -5.91 22.41 2.22
C LYS A 245 -5.62 22.76 0.76
N GLU A 246 -5.68 24.04 0.39
CA GLU A 246 -5.40 24.51 -0.97
C GLU A 246 -3.97 24.16 -1.40
N ASP A 247 -2.97 24.41 -0.54
CA ASP A 247 -1.58 24.05 -0.81
C ASP A 247 -1.40 22.54 -1.01
N SER A 248 -2.05 21.73 -0.17
CA SER A 248 -1.99 20.26 -0.26
C SER A 248 -2.66 19.75 -1.54
N GLU A 249 -3.79 20.34 -1.93
CA GLU A 249 -4.52 19.99 -3.16
C GLU A 249 -3.69 20.36 -4.40
N ASN A 250 -3.13 21.57 -4.44
CA ASN A 250 -2.26 22.05 -5.51
C ASN A 250 -1.00 21.17 -5.66
N LEU A 251 -0.35 20.84 -4.53
CA LEU A 251 0.82 19.96 -4.53
C LEU A 251 0.45 18.54 -4.99
N SER A 252 -0.64 17.98 -4.50
CA SER A 252 -1.11 16.65 -4.90
C SER A 252 -1.44 16.60 -6.39
N GLU A 253 -2.08 17.63 -6.93
CA GLU A 253 -2.40 17.73 -8.36
C GLU A 253 -1.12 17.84 -9.19
N TRP A 254 -0.18 18.71 -8.79
CA TRP A 254 1.11 18.84 -9.47
C TRP A 254 1.90 17.53 -9.49
N LEU A 255 2.01 16.84 -8.35
CA LEU A 255 2.67 15.53 -8.27
C LEU A 255 2.04 14.52 -9.23
N ALA A 256 0.70 14.49 -9.32
CA ALA A 256 -0.01 13.64 -10.25
C ALA A 256 0.29 14.00 -11.71
N MET A 257 0.34 15.29 -12.04
CA MET A 257 0.65 15.76 -13.40
C MET A 257 2.07 15.39 -13.85
N VAL A 258 3.04 15.48 -12.94
CA VAL A 258 4.41 15.01 -13.18
C VAL A 258 4.45 13.49 -13.37
N ALA A 259 3.81 12.73 -12.48
CA ALA A 259 3.75 11.26 -12.56
C ALA A 259 3.06 10.75 -13.83
N LEU A 260 2.10 11.51 -14.38
CA LEU A 260 1.45 11.23 -15.66
C LEU A 260 2.29 11.61 -16.88
N GLY A 261 3.42 12.30 -16.69
CA GLY A 261 4.21 12.87 -17.79
C GLY A 261 3.44 13.94 -18.57
N SER A 262 2.53 14.66 -17.90
CA SER A 262 1.68 15.64 -18.57
C SER A 262 2.50 16.81 -19.12
N PRO A 263 2.26 17.25 -20.36
CA PRO A 263 2.95 18.42 -20.90
C PRO A 263 2.60 19.71 -20.14
N ARG A 264 1.48 19.76 -19.40
CA ARG A 264 1.04 20.98 -18.69
C ARG A 264 1.98 21.46 -17.59
N VAL A 265 2.84 20.59 -17.08
CA VAL A 265 3.86 20.97 -16.10
C VAL A 265 5.20 21.33 -16.77
N SER A 266 5.31 21.22 -18.10
CA SER A 266 6.51 21.64 -18.82
C SER A 266 6.49 23.15 -19.07
N LYS A 267 7.66 23.79 -18.92
CA LYS A 267 7.87 25.20 -19.28
C LYS A 267 7.72 25.46 -20.77
N ASP A 268 7.95 24.45 -21.60
CA ASP A 268 7.91 24.57 -23.05
C ASP A 268 6.49 24.41 -23.62
N ASP A 269 5.51 24.23 -22.73
CA ASP A 269 4.13 24.00 -23.10
C ASP A 269 3.43 25.26 -23.65
N LYS A 270 2.62 25.06 -24.69
CA LYS A 270 1.93 26.13 -25.44
C LYS A 270 0.48 25.77 -25.71
N ILE A 271 -0.21 25.22 -24.71
CA ILE A 271 -1.63 24.93 -24.85
C ILE A 271 -2.45 26.20 -24.97
N ASP A 272 -3.49 26.14 -25.79
CA ASP A 272 -4.54 27.15 -25.81
C ASP A 272 -5.26 27.17 -24.45
N PRO A 273 -5.31 28.31 -23.73
CA PRO A 273 -6.04 28.44 -22.47
C PRO A 273 -7.52 28.06 -22.53
N TYR A 274 -8.15 28.11 -23.72
CA TYR A 274 -9.52 27.63 -23.91
C TYR A 274 -9.65 26.10 -23.86
N LEU A 275 -8.56 25.37 -24.10
CA LEU A 275 -8.52 23.90 -24.06
C LEU A 275 -8.07 23.37 -22.69
N SER A 276 -7.21 24.08 -21.97
CA SER A 276 -6.76 23.70 -20.63
C SER A 276 -6.41 24.93 -19.80
N GLY A 277 -7.08 25.06 -18.65
CA GLY A 277 -6.82 26.13 -17.67
C GLY A 277 -5.87 25.72 -16.54
N TYR A 278 -5.25 24.53 -16.61
CA TYR A 278 -4.31 24.11 -15.58
C TYR A 278 -3.04 24.95 -15.65
N SER A 279 -2.62 25.47 -14.51
CA SER A 279 -1.36 26.17 -14.32
C SER A 279 -0.77 25.79 -12.97
N VAL A 280 0.55 25.65 -12.89
CA VAL A 280 1.22 25.45 -11.61
C VAL A 280 1.12 26.76 -10.82
N SER A 281 0.41 26.72 -9.68
CA SER A 281 0.27 27.87 -8.78
C SER A 281 1.64 28.29 -8.26
N ASP A 282 2.08 29.50 -8.60
CA ASP A 282 3.30 30.09 -8.06
C ASP A 282 3.11 31.61 -7.87
N ASP A 283 3.22 32.07 -6.62
CA ASP A 283 3.26 33.50 -6.27
C ASP A 283 4.67 34.11 -6.55
N GLY A 284 5.65 33.27 -6.92
CA GLY A 284 7.03 33.63 -7.18
C GLY A 284 7.47 33.56 -8.66
N PRO A 285 8.76 33.79 -8.93
CA PRO A 285 9.32 33.64 -10.27
C PRO A 285 9.34 32.16 -10.66
N VAL A 286 8.59 31.80 -11.70
CA VAL A 286 8.49 30.44 -12.25
C VAL A 286 9.87 29.83 -12.49
N ARG A 287 10.24 28.84 -11.66
CA ARG A 287 11.48 28.07 -11.80
C ARG A 287 11.19 26.74 -12.49
N SER A 288 11.95 26.47 -13.55
CA SER A 288 11.99 25.15 -14.17
C SER A 288 13.15 24.34 -13.60
N THR A 289 12.89 23.08 -13.28
CA THR A 289 13.88 22.12 -12.79
C THR A 289 13.74 20.80 -13.55
N ASN A 290 14.82 20.02 -13.62
CA ASN A 290 14.73 18.66 -14.10
C ASN A 290 14.39 17.74 -12.92
N ILE A 291 13.48 16.80 -13.15
CA ILE A 291 12.98 15.88 -12.13
C ILE A 291 13.25 14.46 -12.60
N VAL A 292 13.69 13.61 -11.69
CA VAL A 292 13.77 12.16 -11.89
C VAL A 292 12.65 11.51 -11.11
N SER A 293 11.84 10.70 -11.80
CA SER A 293 10.87 9.79 -11.20
C SER A 293 11.48 8.40 -11.06
N LEU A 294 11.43 7.86 -9.84
CA LEU A 294 11.76 6.48 -9.52
C LEU A 294 10.48 5.76 -9.12
N LYS A 295 10.05 4.76 -9.90
CA LYS A 295 8.76 4.10 -9.75
C LYS A 295 8.91 2.60 -9.59
N TRP A 296 8.31 2.06 -8.54
CA TRP A 296 8.18 0.62 -8.28
C TRP A 296 6.72 0.20 -8.43
N HIS A 297 6.50 -0.90 -9.13
CA HIS A 297 5.17 -1.38 -9.47
C HIS A 297 5.05 -2.88 -9.19
N GLY A 298 4.13 -3.27 -8.31
CA GLY A 298 3.96 -4.66 -7.93
C GLY A 298 3.40 -4.79 -6.52
N PHE A 299 4.08 -5.55 -5.66
CA PHE A 299 3.66 -5.77 -4.29
C PHE A 299 4.71 -5.31 -3.30
N VAL A 300 4.50 -4.12 -2.73
CA VAL A 300 5.49 -3.42 -1.91
C VAL A 300 5.05 -3.41 -0.44
N PRO A 301 5.85 -3.93 0.49
CA PRO A 301 5.53 -3.89 1.91
C PRO A 301 5.86 -2.52 2.51
N ALA A 302 5.08 -2.11 3.52
CA ALA A 302 5.29 -0.84 4.21
C ALA A 302 6.70 -0.68 4.83
N SER A 303 7.33 -1.77 5.28
CA SER A 303 8.70 -1.72 5.83
C SER A 303 9.72 -1.27 4.78
N TRP A 304 9.60 -1.77 3.55
CA TRP A 304 10.48 -1.37 2.46
C TRP A 304 10.28 0.10 2.07
N ILE A 305 9.02 0.57 2.09
CA ILE A 305 8.70 1.99 1.84
C ILE A 305 9.30 2.88 2.93
N LEU A 306 9.28 2.42 4.18
CA LEU A 306 9.90 3.12 5.29
C LEU A 306 11.42 3.23 5.11
N ASP A 307 12.09 2.14 4.71
CA ASP A 307 13.52 2.13 4.43
C ASP A 307 13.89 3.06 3.25
N LEU A 308 13.05 3.08 2.21
CA LEU A 308 13.17 4.01 1.09
C LEU A 308 13.01 5.45 1.56
N PHE A 309 11.96 5.74 2.34
CA PHE A 309 11.69 7.08 2.87
C PHE A 309 12.89 7.59 3.68
N ILE A 310 13.42 6.78 4.61
CA ILE A 310 14.60 7.13 5.41
C ILE A 310 15.85 7.33 4.56
N SER A 311 16.00 6.58 3.46
CA SER A 311 17.16 6.70 2.59
C SER A 311 17.15 7.97 1.73
N VAL A 312 16.00 8.63 1.61
CA VAL A 312 15.81 9.87 0.84
C VAL A 312 15.77 11.12 1.73
N LEU A 313 15.59 10.95 3.05
CA LEU A 313 15.75 12.01 4.05
C LEU A 313 17.22 12.43 4.23
#